data_AF-A0A925BY23-F1
#
_entry.id   AF-A0A925BY23-F1
#
_cell.length_a   1.000
_cell.length_b   1.000
_cell.length_c   1.000
_cell.angle_alpha   90.00
_cell.angle_beta   90.00
_cell.angle_gamma   90.00
#
_symmetry.space_group_name_H-M   'P 1'
#
loop_
_entity.id
_entity.type
_entity.pdbx_description
1 polymer ?
#
loop_
_entity_poly.entity_id
_entity_poly.type
_entity_poly.pdbx_seq_one_letter_code
_entity_poly.pdbx_strand_id
1 'polypeptide(L)'
;MKPLNRRIILPVLLLCTLASTATPKTAIPFFNSFTLINSIKNAPVEKNNAKICACQMMDVKSNNEDLKNLVVFAEKTNNGDLSNEYQAAMQVLHKEKKNLKTFYSTITVKREILVTTDCASLYKQLKGTYENLKVLETLDADIRLAIK
;
A
#
# COMPACT_ATOMS: atom_id res chain seq x y z
N MET A 1 -45.08 -30.73 -33.17
CA MET A 1 -44.85 -31.60 -32.00
C MET A 1 -44.39 -32.97 -32.48
N LYS A 2 -43.21 -33.43 -32.03
CA LYS A 2 -42.55 -34.77 -32.14
C LYS A 2 -42.27 -35.36 -33.55
N PRO A 3 -41.28 -36.28 -33.71
CA PRO A 3 -40.10 -36.52 -32.88
C PRO A 3 -38.76 -36.59 -33.65
N LEU A 4 -37.72 -36.35 -32.84
CA LEU A 4 -36.30 -36.69 -32.97
C LEU A 4 -36.10 -38.13 -33.49
N ASN A 5 -35.30 -38.32 -34.55
CA ASN A 5 -34.78 -39.64 -34.91
C ASN A 5 -33.28 -39.60 -35.21
N ARG A 6 -32.62 -40.65 -34.75
CA ARG A 6 -31.23 -40.76 -34.31
C ARG A 6 -30.59 -41.89 -35.11
N ARG A 7 -29.54 -41.63 -35.89
CA ARG A 7 -28.61 -42.63 -36.46
C ARG A 7 -27.25 -41.93 -36.61
N ILE A 8 -26.27 -42.09 -35.71
CA ILE A 8 -25.34 -43.23 -35.50
C ILE A 8 -24.63 -43.63 -36.80
N ILE A 9 -23.42 -43.10 -37.01
CA ILE A 9 -22.29 -43.81 -37.62
C ILE A 9 -21.01 -43.42 -36.83
N LEU A 10 -20.38 -44.45 -36.28
CA LEU A 10 -19.10 -44.51 -35.55
C LEU A 10 -17.97 -44.86 -36.57
N PRO A 11 -16.69 -45.06 -36.18
CA PRO A 11 -15.71 -44.19 -35.55
C PRO A 11 -14.47 -43.97 -36.47
N VAL A 12 -13.67 -42.93 -36.27
CA VAL A 12 -12.26 -42.96 -36.71
C VAL A 12 -11.38 -42.74 -35.49
N LEU A 13 -10.75 -43.84 -35.09
CA LEU A 13 -9.62 -43.90 -34.18
C LEU A 13 -8.51 -42.98 -34.68
N LEU A 14 -8.15 -41.97 -33.89
CA LEU A 14 -6.80 -41.42 -33.94
C LEU A 14 -6.19 -41.58 -32.55
N LEU A 15 -5.29 -42.55 -32.46
CA LEU A 15 -4.39 -42.71 -31.33
C LEU A 15 -3.47 -41.48 -31.24
N CYS A 16 -3.61 -40.68 -30.18
CA CYS A 16 -2.49 -39.90 -29.67
C CYS A 16 -2.00 -40.56 -28.39
N THR A 17 -0.85 -41.21 -28.55
CA THR A 17 -0.02 -41.83 -27.54
C THR A 17 0.35 -40.88 -26.41
N LEU A 18 0.44 -41.46 -25.21
CA LEU A 18 0.74 -40.81 -23.94
C LEU A 18 2.11 -40.12 -23.93
N ALA A 19 2.14 -38.85 -23.52
CA ALA A 19 3.31 -38.24 -22.91
C ALA A 19 3.03 -38.07 -21.41
N SER A 20 3.44 -39.04 -20.60
CA SER A 20 3.45 -38.93 -19.14
C SER A 20 4.67 -38.10 -18.71
N THR A 21 4.50 -36.80 -18.53
CA THR A 21 5.41 -36.01 -17.71
C THR A 21 4.86 -35.99 -16.29
N ALA A 22 5.54 -36.70 -15.39
CA ALA A 22 5.25 -36.73 -13.97
C ALA A 22 5.19 -35.30 -13.40
N THR A 23 4.04 -34.91 -12.85
CA THR A 23 3.92 -33.71 -12.03
C THR A 23 4.38 -34.04 -10.61
N PRO A 24 5.50 -33.50 -10.11
CA PRO A 24 5.79 -33.56 -8.69
C PRO A 24 4.77 -32.69 -7.94
N LYS A 25 4.05 -33.33 -7.01
CA LYS A 25 3.32 -32.66 -5.94
C LYS A 25 4.34 -31.94 -5.07
N THR A 26 4.47 -30.64 -5.25
CA THR A 26 5.15 -29.78 -4.28
C THR A 26 4.10 -28.89 -3.65
N ALA A 27 3.83 -29.17 -2.37
CA ALA A 27 3.05 -28.33 -1.50
C ALA A 27 3.51 -26.88 -1.62
N ILE A 28 2.56 -25.95 -1.68
CA ILE A 28 2.82 -24.51 -1.65
C ILE A 28 3.05 -24.14 -0.18
N PRO A 29 4.27 -23.78 0.26
CA PRO A 29 4.39 -23.04 1.50
C PRO A 29 3.85 -21.63 1.27
N PHE A 30 2.74 -21.34 1.95
CA PHE A 30 2.36 -19.99 2.32
C PHE A 30 3.55 -19.29 3.01
N PHE A 31 3.69 -17.99 2.73
CA PHE A 31 4.71 -17.04 3.24
C PHE A 31 6.11 -17.16 2.63
N ASN A 32 6.45 -16.19 1.79
CA ASN A 32 7.77 -15.57 1.82
C ASN A 32 7.70 -14.10 1.39
N SER A 33 8.30 -13.29 2.25
CA SER A 33 8.43 -11.85 2.22
C SER A 33 8.88 -11.30 0.87
N PHE A 34 8.24 -10.22 0.42
CA PHE A 34 8.66 -9.44 -0.73
C PHE A 34 9.98 -8.71 -0.38
N THR A 35 11.12 -9.33 -0.68
CA THR A 35 12.42 -8.65 -0.73
C THR A 35 12.63 -8.12 -2.14
N LEU A 36 12.26 -6.86 -2.36
CA LEU A 36 12.45 -6.18 -3.64
C LEU A 36 13.82 -5.47 -3.63
N ILE A 37 14.87 -6.14 -4.10
CA ILE A 37 16.20 -5.53 -4.28
C ILE A 37 16.74 -5.80 -5.69
N ASN A 38 17.07 -4.69 -6.36
CA ASN A 38 17.94 -4.47 -7.52
C ASN A 38 17.42 -4.67 -8.95
N SER A 39 16.95 -3.56 -9.54
CA SER A 39 17.43 -3.14 -10.87
C SER A 39 17.17 -1.64 -11.14
N ILE A 40 18.10 -0.77 -10.72
CA ILE A 40 18.25 0.59 -11.29
C ILE A 40 19.75 0.85 -11.43
N LYS A 41 20.32 0.52 -12.60
CA LYS A 41 21.63 1.03 -13.01
C LYS A 41 21.38 2.36 -13.75
N ASN A 42 22.05 3.41 -13.28
CA ASN A 42 22.25 4.71 -13.94
C ASN A 42 21.12 5.76 -13.81
N ALA A 43 20.67 6.03 -12.58
CA ALA A 43 20.22 7.37 -12.22
C ALA A 43 21.36 8.07 -11.47
N PRO A 44 21.62 9.38 -11.68
CA PRO A 44 22.55 10.11 -10.81
C PRO A 44 22.09 9.92 -9.37
N VAL A 45 23.02 9.47 -8.52
CA VAL A 45 22.82 9.41 -7.07
C VAL A 45 22.78 10.85 -6.57
N GLU A 46 21.63 11.50 -6.71
CA GLU A 46 21.31 12.63 -5.86
C GLU A 46 21.31 12.12 -4.42
N LYS A 47 21.96 12.88 -3.53
CA LYS A 47 22.02 12.62 -2.09
C LYS A 47 20.64 12.76 -1.42
N ASN A 48 19.68 11.88 -1.74
CA ASN A 48 18.30 11.96 -1.24
C ASN A 48 17.91 10.77 -0.34
N ASN A 49 18.85 10.30 0.51
CA ASN A 49 18.62 9.25 1.49
C ASN A 49 18.69 9.79 2.94
N ALA A 50 17.88 10.78 3.29
CA ALA A 50 17.88 11.36 4.65
C ALA A 50 16.49 11.66 5.20
N LYS A 51 15.42 11.06 4.67
CA LYS A 51 14.06 11.29 5.15
C LYS A 51 13.33 9.97 5.39
N ILE A 52 12.45 9.98 6.37
CA ILE A 52 11.41 8.99 6.58
C ILE A 52 10.05 9.65 6.42
N CYS A 53 9.06 8.89 6.00
CA CYS A 53 7.68 9.32 5.95
C CYS A 53 6.80 8.35 6.72
N ALA A 54 6.02 8.90 7.65
CA ALA A 54 4.88 8.23 8.25
C ALA A 54 3.59 8.73 7.61
N CYS A 55 2.61 7.84 7.49
CA CYS A 55 1.36 8.13 6.81
C CYS A 55 0.19 7.48 7.55
N GLN A 56 -0.88 8.23 7.77
CA GLN A 56 -2.17 7.71 8.18
C GLN A 56 -3.21 7.98 7.10
N MET A 57 -3.75 6.91 6.52
CA MET A 57 -4.90 6.98 5.61
C MET A 57 -6.17 6.74 6.42
N MET A 58 -7.16 7.62 6.27
CA MET A 58 -8.35 7.63 7.10
C MET A 58 -9.60 8.04 6.32
N ASP A 59 -10.73 7.59 6.84
CA ASP A 59 -12.04 8.14 6.52
C ASP A 59 -12.50 8.99 7.71
N VAL A 60 -13.05 10.17 7.42
CA VAL A 60 -13.56 11.10 8.43
C VAL A 60 -15.01 11.44 8.15
N LYS A 61 -15.76 11.65 9.23
CA LYS A 61 -17.17 12.04 9.16
C LYS A 61 -17.42 13.24 10.08
N SER A 62 -18.16 14.20 9.56
CA SER A 62 -18.81 15.27 10.30
C SER A 62 -20.31 15.25 10.01
N ASN A 63 -21.09 16.08 10.68
CA ASN A 63 -22.57 16.04 10.59
C ASN A 63 -23.09 16.17 9.15
N ASN A 64 -22.35 16.86 8.28
CA ASN A 64 -22.75 17.14 6.90
C ASN A 64 -21.81 16.55 5.83
N GLU A 65 -20.72 15.89 6.24
CA GLU A 65 -19.68 15.45 5.32
C GLU A 65 -19.14 14.06 5.70
N ASP A 66 -18.95 13.21 4.69
CA ASP A 66 -18.26 11.92 4.79
C ASP A 66 -17.14 11.93 3.75
N LEU A 67 -15.90 12.10 4.23
CA LEU A 67 -14.71 12.20 3.39
C LEU A 67 -13.88 10.92 3.54
N LYS A 68 -13.68 10.24 2.41
CA LYS A 68 -12.95 8.97 2.35
C LYS A 68 -11.57 9.16 1.74
N ASN A 69 -10.66 8.22 2.07
CA ASN A 69 -9.30 8.16 1.53
C ASN A 69 -8.53 9.48 1.72
N LEU A 70 -8.70 10.10 2.89
CA LEU A 70 -7.86 11.21 3.33
C LEU A 70 -6.52 10.65 3.80
N VAL A 71 -5.43 11.37 3.54
CA VAL A 71 -4.11 11.02 4.04
C VAL A 71 -3.47 12.20 4.76
N VAL A 72 -2.91 11.91 5.93
CA VAL A 72 -2.02 12.82 6.66
C VAL A 72 -0.64 12.19 6.67
N PHE A 73 0.36 12.98 6.27
CA PHE A 73 1.74 12.57 6.28
C PHE A 73 2.51 13.26 7.41
N ALA A 74 3.53 12.60 7.94
CA ALA A 74 4.54 13.21 8.79
C ALA A 74 5.93 12.85 8.26
N GLU A 75 6.65 13.85 7.80
CA GLU A 75 8.02 13.70 7.31
C GLU A 75 9.01 13.99 8.43
N LYS A 76 10.06 13.17 8.53
CA LYS A 76 11.13 13.39 9.50
C LYS A 76 12.49 13.15 8.85
N THR A 77 13.49 13.88 9.30
CA THR A 77 14.90 13.61 8.96
C THR A 77 15.36 12.28 9.53
N ASN A 78 15.98 11.48 8.67
CA ASN A 78 16.67 10.25 9.02
C ASN A 78 18.11 10.58 9.46
N ASN A 79 18.36 10.43 10.75
CA ASN A 79 19.64 10.62 11.43
C ASN A 79 20.30 9.28 11.80
N GLY A 80 19.78 8.15 11.32
CA GLY A 80 20.36 6.82 11.50
C GLY A 80 19.66 5.94 12.55
N ASP A 81 18.74 6.49 13.36
CA ASP A 81 17.93 5.71 14.30
C ASP A 81 16.48 5.64 13.83
N LEU A 82 16.26 4.75 12.86
CA LEU A 82 14.96 4.58 12.21
C LEU A 82 13.83 4.27 13.19
N SER A 83 14.10 3.48 14.23
CA SER A 83 13.06 3.10 15.20
C SER A 83 12.54 4.32 15.94
N ASN A 84 13.46 5.12 16.50
CA ASN A 84 13.10 6.33 17.22
C ASN A 84 12.49 7.38 16.29
N GLU A 85 12.99 7.49 15.07
CA GLU A 85 12.47 8.43 14.08
C GLU A 85 11.05 8.07 13.62
N TYR A 86 10.78 6.80 13.35
CA TYR A 86 9.43 6.34 13.02
C TYR A 86 8.46 6.57 14.18
N GLN A 87 8.87 6.27 15.41
CA GLN A 87 8.04 6.55 16.58
C GLN A 87 7.76 8.05 16.71
N ALA A 88 8.76 8.90 16.52
CA ALA A 88 8.62 10.34 16.56
C ALA A 88 7.66 10.88 15.49
N ALA A 89 7.78 10.41 14.24
CA ALA A 89 6.87 10.77 13.15
C ALA A 89 5.42 10.30 13.43
N MET A 90 5.26 9.09 13.96
CA MET A 90 3.94 8.57 14.36
C MET A 90 3.31 9.35 15.51
N GLN A 91 4.11 9.79 16.49
CA GLN A 91 3.61 10.64 17.57
C GLN A 91 3.02 11.95 17.04
N VAL A 92 3.64 12.55 16.02
CA VAL A 92 3.12 13.76 15.36
C VAL A 92 1.77 13.46 14.69
N LEU A 93 1.64 12.34 13.98
CA LEU A 93 0.36 11.91 13.38
C LEU A 93 -0.72 11.65 14.44
N HIS A 94 -0.38 11.02 15.56
CA HIS A 94 -1.34 10.80 16.64
C HIS A 94 -1.82 12.09 17.30
N LYS A 95 -0.92 13.07 17.47
CA LYS A 95 -1.28 14.41 17.94
C LYS A 95 -2.21 15.10 16.94
N GLU A 96 -1.89 15.06 15.66
CA GLU A 96 -2.72 15.68 14.63
C GLU A 96 -4.09 15.01 14.53
N LYS A 97 -4.15 13.67 14.57
CA LYS A 97 -5.43 12.94 14.66
C LYS A 97 -6.28 13.39 15.85
N LYS A 98 -5.66 13.70 17.00
CA LYS A 98 -6.38 14.24 18.17
C LYS A 98 -6.91 15.64 17.89
N ASN A 99 -6.15 16.48 17.18
CA ASN A 99 -6.60 17.81 16.74
C ASN A 99 -7.77 17.69 15.76
N LEU A 100 -7.70 16.78 14.79
CA LEU A 100 -8.78 16.57 13.81
C LEU A 100 -10.12 16.19 14.45
N LYS A 101 -10.13 15.58 15.63
CA LYS A 101 -11.37 15.26 16.36
C LYS A 101 -12.16 16.49 16.82
N THR A 102 -11.58 17.69 16.79
CA THR A 102 -12.33 18.93 17.04
C THR A 102 -13.25 19.29 15.87
N PHE A 103 -12.90 18.84 14.65
CA PHE A 103 -13.64 19.15 13.42
C PHE A 103 -14.49 17.97 12.93
N TYR A 104 -14.03 16.74 13.16
CA TYR A 104 -14.70 15.53 12.71
C TYR A 104 -15.19 14.70 13.89
N SER A 105 -16.48 14.36 13.88
CA SER A 105 -17.11 13.55 14.93
C SER A 105 -16.60 12.10 14.91
N THR A 106 -16.22 11.59 13.75
CA THR A 106 -15.66 10.25 13.59
C THR A 106 -14.41 10.28 12.72
N ILE A 107 -13.35 9.60 13.17
CA ILE A 107 -12.11 9.40 12.40
C ILE A 107 -11.78 7.91 12.45
N THR A 108 -11.78 7.26 11.29
CA THR A 108 -11.43 5.84 11.14
C THR A 108 -10.13 5.71 10.36
N VAL A 109 -9.05 5.35 11.05
CA VAL A 109 -7.77 5.05 10.39
C VAL A 109 -7.89 3.71 9.68
N LYS A 110 -7.67 3.69 8.38
CA LYS A 110 -7.72 2.49 7.54
C LYS A 110 -6.36 1.83 7.40
N ARG A 111 -5.30 2.65 7.30
CA ARG A 111 -3.92 2.17 7.13
C ARG A 111 -2.94 3.13 7.78
N GLU A 112 -1.87 2.56 8.32
CA GLU A 112 -0.66 3.25 8.72
C GLU A 112 0.49 2.73 7.87
N ILE A 113 1.31 3.63 7.35
CA ILE A 113 2.43 3.28 6.46
C ILE A 113 3.67 4.01 6.94
N LEU A 114 4.79 3.29 7.03
CA LEU A 114 6.10 3.79 7.41
C LEU A 114 7.10 3.40 6.34
N VAL A 115 7.84 4.38 5.82
CA VAL A 115 8.81 4.17 4.74
C VAL A 115 10.04 5.05 4.93
N THR A 116 11.21 4.56 4.50
CA THR A 116 12.45 5.34 4.39
C THR A 116 12.49 6.11 3.07
N THR A 117 11.55 7.01 2.86
CA THR A 117 11.52 7.94 1.72
C THR A 117 10.83 9.24 2.14
N ASP A 118 10.99 10.32 1.38
CA ASP A 118 10.21 11.54 1.56
C ASP A 118 8.72 11.32 1.28
N CYS A 119 7.87 12.17 1.88
CA CYS A 119 6.42 12.02 1.80
C CYS A 119 5.85 12.32 0.40
N ALA A 120 6.53 13.13 -0.42
CA ALA A 120 6.09 13.41 -1.78
C ALA A 120 6.27 12.17 -2.68
N SER A 121 7.36 11.44 -2.51
CA SER A 121 7.60 10.15 -3.18
C SER A 121 6.58 9.10 -2.75
N LEU A 122 6.28 8.99 -1.45
CA LEU A 122 5.22 8.09 -0.96
C LEU A 122 3.85 8.48 -1.53
N TYR A 123 3.52 9.78 -1.58
CA TYR A 123 2.26 10.25 -2.15
C TYR A 123 2.10 9.82 -3.61
N LYS A 124 3.13 9.95 -4.44
CA LYS A 124 3.10 9.50 -5.84
C LYS A 124 2.79 8.00 -5.95
N GLN A 125 3.40 7.18 -5.10
CA GLN A 125 3.14 5.74 -5.05
C GLN A 125 1.69 5.43 -4.65
N LEU A 126 1.19 6.10 -3.61
CA LEU A 126 -0.18 5.94 -3.15
C LEU A 126 -1.19 6.43 -4.19
N LYS A 127 -0.91 7.52 -4.90
CA LYS A 127 -1.82 8.07 -5.92
C LYS A 127 -1.99 7.13 -7.11
N GLY A 128 -0.95 6.36 -7.45
CA GLY A 128 -1.05 5.29 -8.45
C GLY A 128 -1.90 4.09 -8.00
N THR A 129 -2.14 3.93 -6.69
CA THR A 129 -2.93 2.83 -6.12
C THR A 129 -4.36 3.26 -5.77
N TYR A 130 -4.55 4.51 -5.35
CA TYR A 130 -5.83 5.06 -4.87
C TYR A 130 -6.20 6.31 -5.67
N GLU A 131 -7.08 6.15 -6.67
CA GLU A 131 -7.44 7.24 -7.60
C GLU A 131 -8.04 8.46 -6.87
N ASN A 132 -8.84 8.24 -5.84
CA ASN A 132 -9.51 9.27 -5.05
C ASN A 132 -8.75 9.67 -3.76
N LEU A 133 -7.45 9.38 -3.67
CA LEU A 133 -6.62 9.83 -2.54
C LEU A 133 -6.58 11.35 -2.45
N LYS A 134 -6.88 11.88 -1.26
CA LYS A 134 -6.85 13.31 -0.95
C LYS A 134 -5.86 13.56 0.19
N VAL A 135 -4.89 14.45 -0.04
CA VAL A 135 -3.97 14.87 1.02
C VAL A 135 -4.67 15.91 1.88
N LEU A 136 -4.74 15.65 3.18
CA LEU A 136 -5.24 16.62 4.15
C LEU A 136 -4.11 17.54 4.59
N GLU A 137 -2.99 16.98 5.03
CA GLU A 137 -1.81 17.75 5.44
C GLU A 137 -0.53 16.90 5.31
N THR A 138 0.61 17.57 5.11
CA THR A 138 1.95 16.99 5.28
C THR A 138 2.65 17.75 6.40
N LEU A 139 2.96 17.05 7.48
CA LEU A 139 3.50 17.60 8.71
C LEU A 139 5.03 17.47 8.72
N ASP A 140 5.74 18.54 9.04
CA ASP A 140 7.17 18.47 9.36
C ASP A 140 7.33 18.03 10.83
N ALA A 141 7.77 16.78 11.04
CA ALA A 141 7.94 16.22 12.36
C ALA A 141 9.15 16.82 13.09
N ASP A 142 10.19 17.27 12.39
CA ASP A 142 11.36 17.87 13.05
C ASP A 142 10.97 19.20 13.69
N ILE A 143 10.21 20.04 12.98
CA ILE A 143 9.71 21.31 13.51
C ILE A 143 8.69 21.09 14.64
N ARG A 144 7.70 20.20 14.42
CA ARG A 144 6.61 19.98 15.39
C ARG A 144 7.05 19.31 16.69
N LEU A 145 8.22 18.67 16.70
CA LEU A 145 8.80 18.10 17.92
C LEU A 145 9.76 19.06 18.63
N ALA A 146 10.29 20.05 17.92
CA ALA A 146 11.15 21.09 18.52
C ALA A 146 10.35 22.09 19.38
N ILE A 147 9.06 22.27 19.08
CA ILE A 147 8.16 23.14 19.82
C ILE A 147 7.50 22.31 20.94
N LYS A 148 7.95 22.51 22.19
CA LYS A 148 7.40 21.87 23.39
C LYS A 148 6.26 22.68 24.00
#